data_AF-A0A920MR71-F1
#
_entry.id   AF-A0A920MR71-F1
#
_cell.length_a   1.000
_cell.length_b   1.000
_cell.length_c   1.000
_cell.angle_alpha   90.00
_cell.angle_beta   90.00
_cell.angle_gamma   90.00
#
_symmetry.space_group_name_H-M   'P 1'
#
loop_
_entity.id
_entity.type
_entity.pdbx_description
1 polymer ?
#
loop_
_entity_poly.entity_id
_entity_poly.type
_entity_poly.pdbx_seq_one_letter_code
_entity_poly.pdbx_strand_id
1 'polypeptide(L)'
;MGFHAGIGQDFSLPFLDPTPEDIPSTFIDNSMIVEHLGVSSIDLGENMIKQGIILPESQNHLLFDISEAMFSDASEPCEYQYGMTGTFVLMIGFAVGLPPLWNINTGESGVGVFGLMDQGSNNGRGIIPAPPTAWSRINAGWEEPVHGKAGDHMQLAARSEGHVVNIPIRQDEYFLIENRNNSVRNDISIDSIRYLMGQNSSTGSYPPYIEILQDSTGIVKDSNGVVAFVPNYDLGLPASGLLIWHIDEDVISLSIDDYEINSDLSNPGIDLEEADGAQDIGYPSIFLFNDPSSGYFGDMWFRGNKQYELANPGYQGLKPEFGPNTYPSTHANDGSSTFIKIAEISMARDTMSFMVDNSHISEGFPDTSFHFITLFDIDRDGENDVLGGVDSLYLSLMGDSINERNYFHNLLTNEFFVSFITNDDHTEIDVIEYFQDSCFHSIYSFDLSSSELILNEQSWIDSLVFPIISHQDQSIIGSPLPYGTITNEGSFPRHITLV
;
A
#
# COMPACT_ATOMS: atom_id res chain seq x y z
N MET A 1 -9.60 33.60 3.47
CA MET A 1 -9.72 33.27 4.90
C MET A 1 -10.34 34.45 5.61
N GLY A 2 -11.36 34.20 6.42
CA GLY A 2 -11.93 35.17 7.36
C GLY A 2 -11.79 34.64 8.78
N PHE A 3 -11.52 35.54 9.72
CA PHE A 3 -11.50 35.22 11.14
C PHE A 3 -12.66 35.93 11.83
N HIS A 4 -13.49 35.20 12.57
CA HIS A 4 -14.55 35.81 13.38
C HIS A 4 -14.05 36.03 14.81
N ALA A 5 -14.60 37.06 15.47
CA ALA A 5 -14.33 37.29 16.88
C ALA A 5 -14.99 36.20 17.74
N GLY A 6 -14.37 35.84 18.85
CA GLY A 6 -14.88 34.83 19.78
C GLY A 6 -14.09 33.52 19.74
N ILE A 7 -14.61 32.54 20.48
CA ILE A 7 -14.10 31.17 20.48
C ILE A 7 -14.85 30.38 19.40
N GLY A 8 -14.24 29.37 18.77
CA GLY A 8 -14.96 28.50 17.83
C GLY A 8 -15.68 27.36 18.55
N GLN A 9 -16.85 26.94 18.04
CA GLN A 9 -17.63 25.81 18.55
C GLN A 9 -17.12 24.45 18.01
N ASP A 10 -15.80 24.32 17.81
CA ASP A 10 -15.20 23.18 17.10
C ASP A 10 -15.10 21.91 17.97
N PHE A 11 -15.17 22.05 19.30
CA PHE A 11 -14.95 20.95 20.25
C PHE A 11 -16.10 20.82 21.23
N SER A 12 -16.58 19.59 21.42
CA SER A 12 -17.51 19.25 22.48
C SER A 12 -16.77 19.14 23.82
N LEU A 13 -17.20 19.92 24.83
CA LEU A 13 -16.67 19.84 26.19
C LEU A 13 -17.65 19.09 27.13
N PRO A 14 -17.15 18.26 28.07
CA PRO A 14 -17.97 17.30 28.81
C PRO A 14 -18.85 17.91 29.93
N PHE A 15 -18.78 19.22 30.19
CA PHE A 15 -19.41 19.84 31.37
C PHE A 15 -20.54 20.83 31.02
N LEU A 16 -20.43 21.54 29.89
CA LEU A 16 -21.42 22.46 29.32
C LEU A 16 -20.94 22.89 27.92
N ASP A 17 -21.85 23.18 26.96
CA ASP A 17 -21.50 23.89 25.72
C ASP A 17 -21.22 25.36 26.06
N PRO A 18 -19.95 25.81 26.00
CA PRO A 18 -19.59 27.15 26.47
C PRO A 18 -19.80 28.25 25.44
N THR A 19 -20.07 27.88 24.19
CA THR A 19 -20.07 28.77 23.03
C THR A 19 -21.30 28.53 22.14
N PRO A 20 -22.53 28.52 22.69
CA PRO A 20 -23.73 28.11 21.95
C PRO A 20 -24.13 29.08 20.82
N GLU A 21 -23.55 30.29 20.81
CA GLU A 21 -23.82 31.33 19.81
C GLU A 21 -22.59 31.61 18.92
N ASP A 22 -21.46 30.92 19.15
CA ASP A 22 -20.27 31.10 18.32
C ASP A 22 -20.34 30.22 17.06
N ILE A 23 -19.61 30.64 16.03
CA ILE A 23 -19.61 29.98 14.72
C ILE A 23 -18.53 28.89 14.72
N PRO A 24 -18.81 27.66 14.26
CA PRO A 24 -17.77 26.66 14.07
C PRO A 24 -16.86 27.03 12.89
N SER A 25 -15.63 26.53 12.91
CA SER A 25 -14.74 26.64 11.75
C SER A 25 -15.33 25.89 10.57
N THR A 26 -15.26 26.47 9.38
CA THR A 26 -15.85 25.83 8.20
C THR A 26 -15.12 26.22 6.92
N PHE A 27 -15.09 25.26 5.99
CA PHE A 27 -14.72 25.48 4.61
C PHE A 27 -15.99 25.73 3.78
N ILE A 28 -15.99 26.84 3.04
CA ILE A 28 -17.05 27.22 2.13
C ILE A 28 -16.57 26.90 0.72
N ASP A 29 -17.15 25.88 0.11
CA ASP A 29 -16.91 25.54 -1.29
C ASP A 29 -17.80 26.36 -2.25
N ASN A 30 -17.60 26.16 -3.55
CA ASN A 30 -18.36 26.90 -4.55
C ASN A 30 -19.82 26.49 -4.63
N SER A 31 -20.12 25.21 -4.42
CA SER A 31 -21.48 24.66 -4.39
C SER A 31 -22.32 25.34 -3.31
N MET A 32 -21.77 25.48 -2.10
CA MET A 32 -22.42 26.15 -0.97
C MET A 32 -22.73 27.63 -1.28
N ILE A 33 -21.82 28.34 -1.95
CA ILE A 33 -22.04 29.72 -2.39
C ILE A 33 -23.19 29.79 -3.41
N VAL A 34 -23.19 28.89 -4.39
CA VAL A 34 -24.25 28.85 -5.42
C VAL A 34 -25.60 28.50 -4.80
N GLU A 35 -25.64 27.50 -3.92
CA GLU A 35 -26.85 27.02 -3.27
C GLU A 35 -27.47 28.09 -2.37
N HIS A 36 -26.69 28.72 -1.49
CA HIS A 36 -27.22 29.63 -0.48
C HIS A 36 -27.28 31.09 -0.91
N LEU A 37 -26.42 31.55 -1.83
CA LEU A 37 -26.38 32.95 -2.27
C LEU A 37 -26.89 33.14 -3.71
N GLY A 38 -27.07 32.07 -4.50
CA GLY A 38 -27.52 32.15 -5.89
C GLY A 38 -26.52 32.83 -6.84
N VAL A 39 -25.26 32.97 -6.42
CA VAL A 39 -24.17 33.58 -7.20
C VAL A 39 -23.02 32.59 -7.35
N SER A 40 -22.25 32.69 -8.44
CA SER A 40 -21.11 31.79 -8.67
C SER A 40 -19.85 32.19 -7.90
N SER A 41 -19.85 33.37 -7.28
CA SER A 41 -18.76 33.89 -6.44
C SER A 41 -19.24 35.09 -5.64
N ILE A 42 -18.61 35.33 -4.48
CA ILE A 42 -18.81 36.52 -3.67
C ILE A 42 -17.91 37.64 -4.22
N ASP A 43 -18.52 38.76 -4.61
CA ASP A 43 -17.82 39.93 -5.11
C ASP A 43 -17.32 40.80 -3.94
N LEU A 44 -16.01 41.01 -3.88
CA LEU A 44 -15.33 41.95 -2.97
C LEU A 44 -14.48 42.93 -3.76
N GLY A 45 -15.14 43.77 -4.56
CA GLY A 45 -14.53 44.87 -5.28
C GLY A 45 -13.88 44.40 -6.57
N GLU A 46 -12.55 44.23 -6.57
CA GLU A 46 -11.82 43.69 -7.73
C GLU A 46 -11.61 42.17 -7.64
N ASN A 47 -11.94 41.56 -6.50
CA ASN A 47 -11.72 40.13 -6.25
C ASN A 47 -13.03 39.34 -6.26
N MET A 48 -12.99 38.18 -6.89
CA MET A 48 -14.11 37.23 -6.95
C MET A 48 -13.75 36.00 -6.11
N ILE A 49 -14.43 35.83 -4.97
CA ILE A 49 -14.19 34.71 -4.06
C ILE A 49 -15.11 33.55 -4.44
N LYS A 50 -14.49 32.42 -4.80
CA LYS A 50 -15.20 31.18 -5.18
C LYS A 50 -15.24 30.12 -4.08
N GLN A 51 -14.38 30.28 -3.07
CA GLN A 51 -14.26 29.40 -1.91
C GLN A 51 -13.61 30.17 -0.76
N GLY A 52 -13.79 29.71 0.48
CA GLY A 52 -13.25 30.38 1.66
C GLY A 52 -13.10 29.46 2.86
N ILE A 53 -12.33 29.91 3.83
CA ILE A 53 -12.21 29.28 5.15
C ILE A 53 -12.61 30.34 6.17
N ILE A 54 -13.46 29.96 7.11
CA ILE A 54 -13.83 30.74 8.30
C ILE A 54 -13.24 30.04 9.53
N LEU A 55 -12.54 30.81 10.36
CA LEU A 55 -11.94 30.34 11.62
C LEU A 55 -12.26 31.31 12.75
N PRO A 56 -12.23 30.87 14.02
CA PRO A 56 -12.31 31.76 15.18
C PRO A 56 -11.01 32.51 15.40
N GLU A 57 -11.05 33.56 16.21
CA GLU A 57 -9.86 34.26 16.70
C GLU A 57 -9.04 33.39 17.68
N SER A 58 -9.70 32.49 18.41
CA SER A 58 -9.06 31.57 19.34
C SER A 58 -9.88 30.28 19.51
N GLN A 59 -9.21 29.17 19.83
CA GLN A 59 -9.84 27.94 20.34
C GLN A 59 -9.48 27.67 21.82
N ASN A 60 -8.74 28.60 22.43
CA ASN A 60 -8.32 28.50 23.82
C ASN A 60 -9.36 29.13 24.74
N HIS A 61 -10.20 28.28 25.33
CA HIS A 61 -11.27 28.67 26.22
C HIS A 61 -10.78 29.30 27.54
N LEU A 62 -9.55 28.97 27.99
CA LEU A 62 -8.99 29.51 29.24
C LEU A 62 -8.65 30.99 29.19
N LEU A 63 -8.63 31.60 28.00
CA LEU A 63 -8.34 33.03 27.84
C LEU A 63 -9.57 33.93 28.05
N PHE A 64 -10.75 33.34 28.28
CA PHE A 64 -12.00 34.07 28.44
C PHE A 64 -12.49 34.06 29.89
N ASP A 65 -13.15 35.13 30.31
CA ASP A 65 -13.62 35.33 31.70
C ASP A 65 -14.56 34.22 32.20
N ILE A 66 -15.25 33.54 31.29
CA ILE A 66 -16.16 32.43 31.63
C ILE A 66 -15.42 31.14 32.02
N SER A 67 -14.11 31.05 31.71
CA SER A 67 -13.29 29.87 31.99
C SER A 67 -13.18 29.52 33.46
N GLU A 68 -13.10 30.51 34.36
CA GLU A 68 -13.03 30.27 35.81
C GLU A 68 -14.27 29.55 36.33
N ALA A 69 -15.44 29.84 35.76
CA ALA A 69 -16.68 29.13 36.09
C ALA A 69 -16.73 27.75 35.41
N MET A 70 -16.37 27.67 34.13
CA MET A 70 -16.44 26.44 33.33
C MET A 70 -15.50 25.33 33.81
N PHE A 71 -14.29 25.70 34.22
CA PHE A 71 -13.26 24.75 34.62
C PHE A 71 -13.03 24.75 36.14
N SER A 72 -13.98 25.30 36.92
CA SER A 72 -13.89 25.37 38.38
C SER A 72 -13.71 24.00 39.06
N ASP A 73 -14.26 22.95 38.46
CA ASP A 73 -14.16 21.56 38.93
C ASP A 73 -13.06 20.74 38.22
N ALA A 74 -12.36 21.31 37.22
CA ALA A 74 -11.31 20.62 36.49
C ALA A 74 -9.99 20.65 37.28
N SER A 75 -9.43 19.47 37.57
CA SER A 75 -8.15 19.37 38.28
C SER A 75 -6.96 19.88 37.46
N GLU A 76 -7.06 19.81 36.13
CA GLU A 76 -6.04 20.20 35.17
C GLU A 76 -6.68 21.02 34.02
N PRO A 77 -7.06 22.30 34.24
CA PRO A 77 -7.74 23.10 33.22
C PRO A 77 -6.95 23.23 31.91
N CYS A 78 -5.61 23.20 31.99
CA CYS A 78 -4.70 23.29 30.85
C CYS A 78 -4.88 22.14 29.84
N GLU A 79 -5.44 21.00 30.25
CA GLU A 79 -5.73 19.88 29.34
C GLU A 79 -6.88 20.17 28.37
N TYR A 80 -7.61 21.27 28.58
CA TYR A 80 -8.69 21.77 27.72
C TYR A 80 -8.27 23.00 26.88
N GLN A 81 -6.95 23.23 26.73
CA GLN A 81 -6.42 24.22 25.80
C GLN A 81 -6.21 23.60 24.43
N TYR A 82 -6.94 24.12 23.43
CA TYR A 82 -6.82 23.68 22.04
C TYR A 82 -6.06 24.73 21.22
N GLY A 83 -5.11 24.24 20.41
CA GLY A 83 -4.39 25.01 19.42
C GLY A 83 -5.15 25.05 18.10
N MET A 84 -5.12 26.21 17.44
CA MET A 84 -5.81 26.42 16.16
C MET A 84 -5.14 25.71 14.98
N THR A 85 -3.89 25.27 15.12
CA THR A 85 -3.11 24.67 14.02
C THR A 85 -3.81 23.45 13.42
N GLY A 86 -4.38 22.58 14.25
CA GLY A 86 -5.10 21.38 13.83
C GLY A 86 -6.29 21.69 12.94
N THR A 87 -7.24 22.47 13.48
CA THR A 87 -8.44 22.93 12.77
C THR A 87 -8.07 23.71 11.52
N PHE A 88 -7.05 24.58 11.60
CA PHE A 88 -6.59 25.35 10.46
C PHE A 88 -6.10 24.46 9.32
N VAL A 89 -5.25 23.48 9.63
CA VAL A 89 -4.69 22.57 8.62
C VAL A 89 -5.76 21.62 8.07
N LEU A 90 -6.74 21.19 8.88
CA LEU A 90 -7.92 20.45 8.41
C LEU A 90 -8.71 21.27 7.36
N MET A 91 -8.98 22.55 7.64
CA MET A 91 -9.67 23.45 6.70
C MET A 91 -8.84 23.70 5.43
N ILE A 92 -7.52 23.75 5.53
CA ILE A 92 -6.63 23.81 4.37
C ILE A 92 -6.70 22.51 3.57
N GLY A 93 -6.83 21.35 4.22
CA GLY A 93 -7.05 20.05 3.59
C GLY A 93 -8.26 20.08 2.64
N PHE A 94 -9.41 20.56 3.12
CA PHE A 94 -10.58 20.78 2.26
C PHE A 94 -10.30 21.76 1.11
N ALA A 95 -9.61 22.87 1.39
CA ALA A 95 -9.31 23.88 0.37
C ALA A 95 -8.37 23.39 -0.74
N VAL A 96 -7.56 22.36 -0.48
CA VAL A 96 -6.71 21.69 -1.48
C VAL A 96 -7.37 20.45 -2.10
N GLY A 97 -8.62 20.16 -1.74
CA GLY A 97 -9.44 19.10 -2.34
C GLY A 97 -9.35 17.74 -1.66
N LEU A 98 -8.85 17.68 -0.41
CA LEU A 98 -8.92 16.44 0.37
C LEU A 98 -10.34 16.24 0.92
N PRO A 99 -10.96 15.07 0.74
CA PRO A 99 -12.26 14.76 1.31
C PRO A 99 -12.13 14.48 2.83
N PRO A 100 -13.22 14.60 3.60
CA PRO A 100 -13.25 14.11 4.96
C PRO A 100 -13.20 12.58 4.96
N LEU A 101 -12.54 12.00 5.95
CA LEU A 101 -12.40 10.54 6.13
C LEU A 101 -13.19 10.02 7.35
N TRP A 102 -13.99 10.88 7.96
CA TRP A 102 -14.95 10.54 9.02
C TRP A 102 -16.37 10.63 8.49
N ASN A 103 -17.32 10.02 9.19
CA ASN A 103 -18.74 10.16 8.86
C ASN A 103 -19.23 11.56 9.26
N ILE A 104 -19.46 12.42 8.29
CA ILE A 104 -19.87 13.81 8.53
C ILE A 104 -21.26 13.96 9.19
N ASN A 105 -22.09 12.92 9.14
CA ASN A 105 -23.45 12.93 9.71
C ASN A 105 -23.45 12.49 11.18
N THR A 106 -22.65 11.49 11.54
CA THR A 106 -22.60 10.94 12.90
C THR A 106 -21.43 11.47 13.73
N GLY A 107 -20.38 11.95 13.07
CA GLY A 107 -19.11 12.34 13.70
C GLY A 107 -18.19 11.16 14.03
N GLU A 108 -18.60 9.93 13.68
CA GLU A 108 -17.80 8.72 13.89
C GLU A 108 -16.56 8.75 12.98
N SER A 109 -15.43 8.32 13.54
CA SER A 109 -14.15 8.27 12.84
C SER A 109 -14.15 7.18 11.76
N GLY A 110 -13.40 7.37 10.69
CA GLY A 110 -13.12 6.30 9.70
C GLY A 110 -11.65 5.88 9.66
N VAL A 111 -10.71 6.78 9.93
CA VAL A 111 -9.25 6.49 9.93
C VAL A 111 -8.53 6.90 11.22
N GLY A 112 -9.29 7.33 12.23
CA GLY A 112 -8.78 7.62 13.57
C GLY A 112 -7.84 8.82 13.67
N VAL A 113 -7.06 8.81 14.75
CA VAL A 113 -5.99 9.78 15.07
C VAL A 113 -4.83 9.72 14.08
N PHE A 114 -4.84 8.78 13.15
CA PHE A 114 -3.78 8.56 12.17
C PHE A 114 -3.91 9.45 10.93
N GLY A 115 -5.12 9.93 10.62
CA GLY A 115 -5.41 10.77 9.45
C GLY A 115 -5.67 12.24 9.78
N LEU A 116 -5.07 13.16 9.01
CA LEU A 116 -5.36 14.60 9.11
C LEU A 116 -6.84 14.89 8.90
N MET A 117 -7.43 14.28 7.87
CA MET A 117 -8.82 14.52 7.46
C MET A 117 -9.81 13.71 8.31
N ASP A 118 -9.51 13.51 9.60
CA ASP A 118 -10.31 12.84 10.62
C ASP A 118 -9.82 13.33 12.01
N GLN A 119 -9.90 12.49 13.06
CA GLN A 119 -9.53 12.83 14.44
C GLN A 119 -8.06 13.26 14.59
N GLY A 120 -7.19 12.85 13.67
CA GLY A 120 -5.77 13.21 13.69
C GLY A 120 -5.51 14.71 13.61
N SER A 121 -6.43 15.51 13.07
CA SER A 121 -6.37 16.97 13.13
C SER A 121 -6.29 17.52 14.56
N ASN A 122 -6.83 16.80 15.54
CA ASN A 122 -6.85 17.22 16.95
C ASN A 122 -5.67 16.68 17.78
N ASN A 123 -4.71 15.99 17.15
CA ASN A 123 -3.56 15.42 17.87
C ASN A 123 -2.77 16.48 18.65
N GLY A 124 -2.41 16.12 19.88
CA GLY A 124 -1.80 17.03 20.86
C GLY A 124 -2.61 18.31 21.07
N ARG A 125 -3.95 18.18 21.14
CA ARG A 125 -4.91 19.29 21.27
C ARG A 125 -4.80 20.28 20.13
N GLY A 126 -4.60 19.79 18.91
CA GLY A 126 -4.46 20.61 17.71
C GLY A 126 -3.12 21.35 17.59
N ILE A 127 -2.11 21.08 18.43
CA ILE A 127 -0.76 21.66 18.28
C ILE A 127 0.06 20.86 17.25
N ILE A 128 -0.12 19.53 17.25
CA ILE A 128 0.65 18.59 16.43
C ILE A 128 -0.30 17.67 15.65
N PRO A 129 -1.14 18.23 14.74
CA PRO A 129 -2.03 17.43 13.92
C PRO A 129 -1.28 16.34 13.16
N ALA A 130 -1.94 15.19 12.97
CA ALA A 130 -1.44 14.13 12.13
C ALA A 130 -1.15 14.66 10.71
N PRO A 131 0.01 14.33 10.13
CA PRO A 131 0.22 14.50 8.71
C PRO A 131 -0.83 13.71 7.90
N PRO A 132 -1.19 14.14 6.67
CA PRO A 132 -2.13 13.44 5.81
C PRO A 132 -1.76 11.96 5.62
N THR A 133 -2.76 11.09 5.44
CA THR A 133 -2.55 9.65 5.19
C THR A 133 -1.79 9.40 3.89
N ALA A 134 -1.18 8.23 3.73
CA ALA A 134 -0.54 7.83 2.47
C ALA A 134 -1.44 8.06 1.25
N TRP A 135 -2.71 7.62 1.33
CA TRP A 135 -3.69 7.84 0.27
C TRP A 135 -3.92 9.33 -0.01
N SER A 136 -4.12 10.15 1.04
CA SER A 136 -4.36 11.60 0.87
C SER A 136 -3.21 12.29 0.13
N ARG A 137 -1.97 11.90 0.43
CA ARG A 137 -0.78 12.47 -0.23
C ARG A 137 -0.67 12.04 -1.70
N ILE A 138 -0.99 10.79 -2.01
CA ILE A 138 -1.04 10.27 -3.38
C ILE A 138 -2.16 10.96 -4.17
N ASN A 139 -3.37 11.03 -3.61
CA ASN A 139 -4.52 11.68 -4.24
C ASN A 139 -4.27 13.17 -4.54
N ALA A 140 -3.57 13.87 -3.64
CA ALA A 140 -3.17 15.27 -3.86
C ALA A 140 -1.99 15.44 -4.85
N GLY A 141 -1.37 14.35 -5.31
CA GLY A 141 -0.20 14.36 -6.18
C GLY A 141 1.10 14.82 -5.50
N TRP A 142 1.20 14.66 -4.17
CA TRP A 142 2.37 15.07 -3.38
C TRP A 142 3.39 13.94 -3.21
N GLU A 143 2.98 12.69 -3.43
CA GLU A 143 3.82 11.52 -3.25
C GLU A 143 3.46 10.46 -4.30
N GLU A 144 4.47 9.74 -4.79
CA GLU A 144 4.33 8.62 -5.70
C GLU A 144 4.75 7.33 -4.98
N PRO A 145 3.91 6.27 -4.96
CA PRO A 145 4.23 5.05 -4.22
C PRO A 145 5.21 4.14 -4.98
N VAL A 146 5.96 3.34 -4.23
CA VAL A 146 6.76 2.23 -4.76
C VAL A 146 5.90 0.97 -4.79
N HIS A 147 5.80 0.31 -5.94
CA HIS A 147 5.07 -0.96 -6.03
C HIS A 147 5.88 -2.12 -5.48
N GLY A 148 5.39 -2.79 -4.44
CA GLY A 148 5.99 -4.02 -3.89
C GLY A 148 5.43 -5.27 -4.57
N LYS A 149 6.29 -6.28 -4.73
CA LYS A 149 5.98 -7.58 -5.35
C LYS A 149 6.38 -8.72 -4.43
N ALA A 150 5.80 -9.90 -4.64
CA ALA A 150 6.19 -11.10 -3.92
C ALA A 150 7.71 -11.37 -4.08
N GLY A 151 8.38 -11.61 -2.96
CA GLY A 151 9.84 -11.76 -2.87
C GLY A 151 10.60 -10.47 -2.51
N ASP A 152 9.94 -9.31 -2.54
CA ASP A 152 10.61 -8.04 -2.23
C ASP A 152 10.89 -7.88 -0.73
N HIS A 153 12.10 -7.38 -0.44
CA HIS A 153 12.49 -6.91 0.89
C HIS A 153 12.43 -5.39 0.93
N MET A 154 11.46 -4.84 1.65
CA MET A 154 11.21 -3.40 1.68
C MET A 154 11.88 -2.76 2.91
N GLN A 155 12.37 -1.53 2.74
CA GLN A 155 12.85 -0.68 3.82
C GLN A 155 12.19 0.70 3.69
N LEU A 156 11.44 1.11 4.71
CA LEU A 156 10.67 2.36 4.71
C LEU A 156 11.19 3.27 5.81
N ALA A 157 11.81 4.37 5.41
CA ALA A 157 12.13 5.47 6.31
C ALA A 157 10.84 6.21 6.70
N ALA A 158 10.79 6.68 7.95
CA ALA A 158 9.60 7.32 8.51
C ALA A 158 9.24 8.58 7.71
N ARG A 159 8.02 8.62 7.16
CA ARG A 159 7.38 9.70 6.39
C ARG A 159 8.39 10.57 5.60
N SER A 160 9.08 9.93 4.67
CA SER A 160 10.04 10.56 3.75
C SER A 160 9.63 10.30 2.30
N GLU A 161 10.00 11.21 1.39
CA GLU A 161 9.60 11.15 -0.03
C GLU A 161 9.93 9.77 -0.65
N GLY A 162 8.95 9.15 -1.31
CA GLY A 162 9.11 7.87 -2.00
C GLY A 162 9.15 6.65 -1.08
N HIS A 163 8.64 6.75 0.15
CA HIS A 163 8.63 5.65 1.13
C HIS A 163 7.21 5.21 1.53
N VAL A 164 6.26 5.35 0.60
CA VAL A 164 4.98 4.64 0.63
C VAL A 164 5.06 3.44 -0.31
N VAL A 165 4.65 2.27 0.17
CA VAL A 165 4.61 1.05 -0.65
C VAL A 165 3.17 0.72 -1.02
N ASN A 166 2.91 0.52 -2.31
CA ASN A 166 1.64 0.03 -2.83
C ASN A 166 1.74 -1.47 -3.13
N ILE A 167 0.85 -2.28 -2.55
CA ILE A 167 0.72 -3.71 -2.83
C ILE A 167 -0.64 -3.95 -3.49
N PRO A 168 -0.68 -4.18 -4.81
CA PRO A 168 -1.95 -4.34 -5.52
C PRO A 168 -2.65 -5.65 -5.15
N ILE A 169 -3.96 -5.59 -4.92
CA ILE A 169 -4.85 -6.75 -4.80
C ILE A 169 -5.55 -6.98 -6.14
N ARG A 170 -6.23 -5.93 -6.63
CA ARG A 170 -6.86 -5.82 -7.95
C ARG A 170 -6.55 -4.44 -8.55
N GLN A 171 -7.25 -4.07 -9.62
CA GLN A 171 -7.03 -2.77 -10.28
C GLN A 171 -7.58 -1.60 -9.43
N ASP A 172 -8.61 -1.88 -8.66
CA ASP A 172 -9.44 -1.01 -7.84
C ASP A 172 -9.12 -1.13 -6.34
N GLU A 173 -8.40 -2.18 -5.92
CA GLU A 173 -8.18 -2.46 -4.51
C GLU A 173 -6.71 -2.78 -4.22
N TYR A 174 -6.16 -2.21 -3.15
CA TYR A 174 -4.75 -2.35 -2.82
C TYR A 174 -4.43 -1.97 -1.38
N PHE A 175 -3.27 -2.40 -0.88
CA PHE A 175 -2.71 -1.93 0.38
C PHE A 175 -1.69 -0.80 0.16
N LEU A 176 -1.74 0.25 0.98
CA LEU A 176 -0.66 1.24 1.12
C LEU A 176 0.03 1.09 2.46
N ILE A 177 1.36 1.06 2.46
CA ILE A 177 2.15 0.89 3.68
C ILE A 177 3.05 2.11 3.86
N GLU A 178 3.00 2.73 5.03
CA GLU A 178 3.90 3.82 5.42
C GLU A 178 4.48 3.59 6.81
N ASN A 179 5.70 4.10 7.06
CA ASN A 179 6.32 4.09 8.39
C ASN A 179 6.09 5.43 9.10
N ARG A 180 5.60 5.40 10.34
CA ARG A 180 5.40 6.58 11.19
C ARG A 180 6.16 6.43 12.50
N ASN A 181 6.72 7.55 12.99
CA ASN A 181 7.59 7.55 14.15
C ASN A 181 7.26 8.69 15.11
N ASN A 182 6.77 8.34 16.29
CA ASN A 182 6.42 9.27 17.38
C ASN A 182 7.53 9.43 18.42
N SER A 183 8.74 8.95 18.14
CA SER A 183 9.87 9.06 19.07
C SER A 183 10.36 10.51 19.18
N VAL A 184 10.49 10.99 20.41
CA VAL A 184 11.10 12.27 20.77
C VAL A 184 12.63 12.16 20.72
N ARG A 185 13.16 11.03 21.18
CA ARG A 185 14.55 10.59 21.10
C ARG A 185 14.54 9.10 20.78
N ASN A 186 15.65 8.53 20.30
CA ASN A 186 15.72 7.11 19.92
C ASN A 186 14.98 6.20 20.92
N ASP A 187 13.91 5.57 20.44
CA ASP A 187 13.03 4.64 21.17
C ASP A 187 12.35 5.22 22.42
N ILE A 188 12.19 6.55 22.52
CA ILE A 188 11.56 7.27 23.64
C ILE A 188 10.42 8.15 23.10
N SER A 189 9.17 7.76 23.37
CA SER A 189 7.97 8.53 23.09
C SER A 189 7.58 9.47 24.24
N ILE A 190 6.59 10.34 24.02
CA ILE A 190 5.98 11.16 25.08
C ILE A 190 5.46 10.28 26.23
N ASP A 191 4.79 9.17 25.91
CA ASP A 191 4.29 8.25 26.93
C ASP A 191 5.40 7.55 27.71
N SER A 192 6.53 7.25 27.07
CA SER A 192 7.71 6.74 27.76
C SER A 192 8.22 7.74 28.81
N ILE A 193 8.27 9.02 28.47
CA ILE A 193 8.69 10.11 29.37
C ILE A 193 7.70 10.25 30.52
N ARG A 194 6.40 10.34 30.21
CA ARG A 194 5.31 10.45 31.20
C ARG A 194 5.34 9.28 32.18
N TYR A 195 5.50 8.06 31.68
CA TYR A 195 5.58 6.87 32.50
C TYR A 195 6.75 6.91 33.48
N LEU A 196 7.95 7.24 32.98
CA LEU A 196 9.15 7.34 33.81
C LEU A 196 9.04 8.47 34.86
N MET A 197 8.42 9.60 34.52
CA MET A 197 8.19 10.69 35.48
C MET A 197 7.18 10.30 36.56
N GLY A 198 6.09 9.63 36.19
CA GLY A 198 5.10 9.11 37.13
C GLY A 198 5.69 8.09 38.11
N GLN A 199 6.49 7.14 37.60
CA GLN A 199 7.17 6.13 38.42
C GLN A 199 8.19 6.73 39.40
N ASN A 200 8.84 7.83 39.01
CA ASN A 200 9.81 8.53 39.86
C ASN A 200 9.17 9.60 40.76
N SER A 201 7.87 9.86 40.59
CA SER A 201 7.14 10.83 41.41
C SER A 201 6.93 10.30 42.83
N SER A 202 7.21 11.13 43.83
CA SER A 202 6.97 10.77 45.24
C SER A 202 5.47 10.58 45.56
N THR A 203 4.58 11.08 44.71
CA THR A 203 3.12 10.97 44.85
C THR A 203 2.51 9.92 43.91
N GLY A 204 3.30 9.35 42.98
CA GLY A 204 2.79 8.47 41.92
C GLY A 204 1.94 9.19 40.86
N SER A 205 1.94 10.53 40.84
CA SER A 205 1.19 11.31 39.85
C SER A 205 1.94 11.37 38.52
N TYR A 206 1.22 11.14 37.42
CA TYR A 206 1.74 11.29 36.07
C TYR A 206 1.55 12.73 35.60
N PRO A 207 2.53 13.32 34.89
CA PRO A 207 2.39 14.66 34.36
C PRO A 207 1.33 14.70 33.22
N PRO A 208 0.64 15.84 33.07
CA PRO A 208 -0.24 16.11 31.94
C PRO A 208 0.47 15.90 30.59
N TYR A 209 -0.27 15.47 29.57
CA TYR A 209 0.33 15.20 28.25
C TYR A 209 0.86 16.50 27.64
N ILE A 210 0.11 17.59 27.77
CA ILE A 210 0.47 18.87 27.17
C ILE A 210 1.73 19.49 27.77
N GLU A 211 2.00 19.23 29.06
CA GLU A 211 3.23 19.66 29.74
C GLU A 211 4.45 18.98 29.10
N ILE A 212 4.41 17.65 28.96
CA ILE A 212 5.52 16.90 28.36
C ILE A 212 5.70 17.25 26.90
N LEU A 213 4.60 17.43 26.15
CA LEU A 213 4.64 17.90 24.78
C LEU A 213 5.40 19.22 24.68
N GLN A 214 5.09 20.21 25.53
CA GLN A 214 5.71 21.53 25.45
C GLN A 214 7.16 21.54 25.97
N ASP A 215 7.48 20.78 27.01
CA ASP A 215 8.75 20.91 27.72
C ASP A 215 9.84 19.92 27.25
N SER A 216 9.44 18.76 26.71
CA SER A 216 10.37 17.65 26.48
C SER A 216 10.54 17.24 25.01
N THR A 217 9.72 17.74 24.09
CA THR A 217 9.73 17.29 22.69
C THR A 217 10.60 18.08 21.75
N GLY A 218 11.12 19.24 22.18
CA GLY A 218 11.89 20.14 21.33
C GLY A 218 11.04 21.15 20.54
N ILE A 219 9.76 21.31 20.90
CA ILE A 219 8.94 22.43 20.45
C ILE A 219 9.63 23.75 20.80
N VAL A 220 9.65 24.68 19.84
CA VAL A 220 10.21 26.02 20.02
C VAL A 220 9.08 27.04 20.07
N LYS A 221 9.11 27.89 21.10
CA LYS A 221 8.19 29.01 21.27
C LYS A 221 8.89 30.33 20.95
N ASP A 222 8.14 31.30 20.44
CA ASP A 222 8.62 32.66 20.23
C ASP A 222 8.67 33.47 21.56
N SER A 223 9.01 34.76 21.49
CA SER A 223 9.06 35.65 22.66
C SER A 223 7.70 35.88 23.33
N ASN A 224 6.59 35.59 22.65
CA ASN A 224 5.23 35.72 23.15
C ASN A 224 4.68 34.38 23.70
N GLY A 225 5.47 33.30 23.64
CA GLY A 225 5.06 31.97 24.07
C GLY A 225 4.27 31.19 23.02
N VAL A 226 4.17 31.68 21.78
CA VAL A 226 3.49 31.00 20.67
C VAL A 226 4.38 29.89 20.13
N VAL A 227 3.82 28.70 19.93
CA VAL A 227 4.51 27.58 19.28
C VAL A 227 4.85 27.96 17.85
N ALA A 228 6.14 28.12 17.55
CA ALA A 228 6.64 28.56 16.25
C ALA A 228 7.24 27.40 15.43
N PHE A 229 7.61 26.30 16.09
CA PHE A 229 8.18 25.14 15.43
C PHE A 229 7.93 23.85 16.23
N VAL A 230 7.57 22.79 15.51
CA VAL A 230 7.44 21.42 15.99
C VAL A 230 8.44 20.56 15.22
N PRO A 231 9.31 19.78 15.89
CA PRO A 231 10.35 19.00 15.20
C PRO A 231 9.78 17.83 14.38
N ASN A 232 8.68 17.24 14.82
CA ASN A 232 8.02 16.14 14.14
C ASN A 232 6.52 16.12 14.49
N TYR A 233 5.65 16.06 13.48
CA TYR A 233 4.19 16.02 13.67
C TYR A 233 3.68 14.60 13.99
N ASP A 234 4.48 13.56 13.78
CA ASP A 234 4.14 12.20 14.17
C ASP A 234 4.23 11.97 15.69
N LEU A 235 4.75 12.94 16.46
CA LEU A 235 4.75 12.93 17.92
C LEU A 235 3.34 12.81 18.53
N GLY A 236 2.31 13.18 17.77
CA GLY A 236 0.91 13.13 18.20
C GLY A 236 0.29 11.74 18.09
N LEU A 237 0.95 10.82 17.38
CA LEU A 237 0.47 9.46 17.19
C LEU A 237 0.66 8.60 18.45
N PRO A 238 -0.17 7.58 18.66
CA PRO A 238 -0.11 6.75 19.87
C PRO A 238 1.13 5.86 19.95
N ALA A 239 1.74 5.50 18.81
CA ALA A 239 2.94 4.68 18.74
C ALA A 239 3.81 5.02 17.53
N SER A 240 4.92 4.29 17.40
CA SER A 240 5.73 4.22 16.18
C SER A 240 5.51 2.85 15.55
N GLY A 241 5.45 2.77 14.23
CA GLY A 241 5.15 1.52 13.53
C GLY A 241 4.79 1.74 12.06
N LEU A 242 4.48 0.64 11.38
CA LEU A 242 3.85 0.70 10.05
C LEU A 242 2.35 0.94 10.23
N LEU A 243 1.80 1.79 9.39
CA LEU A 243 0.38 1.85 9.09
C LEU A 243 0.17 1.13 7.77
N ILE A 244 -0.80 0.22 7.74
CA ILE A 244 -1.20 -0.52 6.55
C ILE A 244 -2.62 -0.09 6.24
N TRP A 245 -2.79 0.64 5.15
CA TRP A 245 -4.08 1.15 4.70
C TRP A 245 -4.66 0.21 3.65
N HIS A 246 -5.92 -0.15 3.78
CA HIS A 246 -6.66 -0.87 2.75
C HIS A 246 -7.49 0.14 1.95
N ILE A 247 -7.25 0.19 0.64
CA ILE A 247 -7.86 1.16 -0.26
C ILE A 247 -8.75 0.45 -1.26
N ASP A 248 -9.98 0.95 -1.40
CA ASP A 248 -10.97 0.53 -2.38
C ASP A 248 -11.41 1.75 -3.22
N GLU A 249 -10.84 1.87 -4.42
CA GLU A 249 -11.09 2.96 -5.36
C GLU A 249 -12.51 2.93 -5.93
N ASP A 250 -13.14 1.76 -6.00
CA ASP A 250 -14.53 1.65 -6.46
C ASP A 250 -15.46 2.32 -5.44
N VAL A 251 -15.26 2.07 -4.15
CA VAL A 251 -15.99 2.76 -3.07
C VAL A 251 -15.68 4.25 -3.04
N ILE A 252 -14.40 4.63 -3.12
CA ILE A 252 -13.99 6.04 -3.12
C ILE A 252 -14.66 6.78 -4.28
N SER A 253 -14.58 6.26 -5.50
CA SER A 253 -15.08 6.93 -6.69
C SER A 253 -16.61 7.13 -6.68
N LEU A 254 -17.34 6.24 -6.00
CA LEU A 254 -18.80 6.34 -5.84
C LEU A 254 -19.22 7.32 -4.74
N SER A 255 -18.37 7.54 -3.73
CA SER A 255 -18.75 8.24 -2.49
C SER A 255 -18.02 9.56 -2.24
N ILE A 256 -16.98 9.89 -3.02
CA ILE A 256 -16.13 11.07 -2.80
C ILE A 256 -16.88 12.40 -2.97
N ASP A 257 -17.80 12.48 -3.94
CA ASP A 257 -18.56 13.71 -4.24
C ASP A 257 -19.59 14.03 -3.14
N ASP A 258 -20.07 13.00 -2.43
CA ASP A 258 -21.05 13.11 -1.34
C ASP A 258 -20.38 13.13 0.05
N TYR A 259 -19.04 13.08 0.11
CA TYR A 259 -18.26 13.00 1.35
C TYR A 259 -18.57 11.76 2.22
N GLU A 260 -18.84 10.62 1.57
CA GLU A 260 -19.26 9.39 2.24
C GLU A 260 -18.24 8.24 2.12
N ILE A 261 -16.97 8.54 1.83
CA ILE A 261 -15.91 7.53 1.59
C ILE A 261 -15.85 6.46 2.69
N ASN A 262 -15.96 6.87 3.95
CA ASN A 262 -15.92 5.99 5.12
C ASN A 262 -17.22 6.05 5.94
N SER A 263 -18.35 6.43 5.32
CA SER A 263 -19.63 6.50 6.03
C SER A 263 -20.20 5.12 6.35
N ASP A 264 -19.90 4.11 5.53
CA ASP A 264 -20.24 2.70 5.77
C ASP A 264 -19.02 1.93 6.29
N LEU A 265 -18.95 1.74 7.62
CA LEU A 265 -17.86 1.00 8.26
C LEU A 265 -17.80 -0.48 7.85
N SER A 266 -18.86 -1.03 7.24
CA SER A 266 -18.82 -2.41 6.73
C SER A 266 -18.18 -2.54 5.35
N ASN A 267 -17.97 -1.42 4.66
CA ASN A 267 -17.34 -1.35 3.35
C ASN A 267 -16.64 0.01 3.15
N PRO A 268 -15.60 0.31 3.94
CA PRO A 268 -14.88 1.58 3.90
C PRO A 268 -14.07 1.71 2.60
N GLY A 269 -13.99 2.92 2.05
CA GLY A 269 -13.12 3.19 0.90
C GLY A 269 -11.65 3.32 1.30
N ILE A 270 -11.38 3.86 2.50
CA ILE A 270 -10.03 4.01 3.05
C ILE A 270 -10.04 3.55 4.50
N ASP A 271 -9.42 2.41 4.74
CA ASP A 271 -9.41 1.76 6.03
C ASP A 271 -8.00 1.57 6.58
N LEU A 272 -7.85 1.58 7.90
CA LEU A 272 -6.61 1.20 8.57
C LEU A 272 -6.73 -0.25 9.02
N GLU A 273 -5.86 -1.11 8.51
CA GLU A 273 -5.77 -2.49 8.97
C GLU A 273 -5.16 -2.51 10.38
N GLU A 274 -6.01 -2.48 11.41
CA GLU A 274 -5.63 -2.41 12.81
C GLU A 274 -4.90 -3.70 13.26
N ALA A 275 -3.63 -3.58 13.63
CA ALA A 275 -2.77 -4.72 13.93
C ALA A 275 -3.25 -5.58 15.12
N ASP A 276 -4.12 -5.08 15.99
CA ASP A 276 -4.70 -5.88 17.06
C ASP A 276 -5.90 -6.74 16.61
N GLY A 277 -6.30 -6.64 15.34
CA GLY A 277 -7.38 -7.41 14.75
C GLY A 277 -8.78 -7.04 15.23
N ALA A 278 -8.96 -5.95 15.99
CA ALA A 278 -10.25 -5.54 16.51
C ALA A 278 -11.15 -4.91 15.45
N GLN A 279 -10.58 -4.10 14.55
CA GLN A 279 -11.32 -3.38 13.50
C GLN A 279 -12.47 -2.55 14.12
N ASP A 280 -12.12 -1.72 15.12
CA ASP A 280 -13.04 -0.99 15.98
C ASP A 280 -12.98 0.54 15.87
N ILE A 281 -12.13 1.10 15.00
CA ILE A 281 -12.20 2.52 14.61
C ILE A 281 -13.60 2.83 14.05
N GLY A 282 -14.19 3.94 14.51
CA GLY A 282 -15.53 4.38 14.13
C GLY A 282 -16.68 3.68 14.85
N TYR A 283 -16.44 2.55 15.51
CA TYR A 283 -17.48 1.84 16.25
C TYR A 283 -17.66 2.38 17.68
N PRO A 284 -18.90 2.50 18.19
CA PRO A 284 -19.13 2.94 19.56
C PRO A 284 -18.47 2.01 20.59
N SER A 285 -17.59 2.58 21.40
CA SER A 285 -16.97 1.85 22.50
C SER A 285 -17.89 1.74 23.72
N ILE A 286 -17.99 0.53 24.26
CA ILE A 286 -18.63 0.27 25.57
C ILE A 286 -17.63 0.35 26.73
N PHE A 287 -16.35 0.59 26.46
CA PHE A 287 -15.31 0.64 27.47
C PHE A 287 -15.32 1.97 28.21
N LEU A 288 -15.54 1.93 29.52
CA LEU A 288 -15.68 3.12 30.37
C LEU A 288 -14.39 3.96 30.54
N PHE A 289 -13.23 3.41 30.23
CA PHE A 289 -11.93 3.97 30.62
C PHE A 289 -10.89 4.03 29.49
N ASN A 290 -11.16 3.43 28.34
CA ASN A 290 -10.28 3.47 27.18
C ASN A 290 -11.13 3.29 25.94
N ASP A 291 -11.28 4.33 25.13
CA ASP A 291 -12.09 4.32 23.92
C ASP A 291 -11.18 4.10 22.71
N PRO A 292 -11.17 2.89 22.11
CA PRO A 292 -10.35 2.60 20.95
C PRO A 292 -10.96 3.13 19.65
N SER A 293 -12.20 3.66 19.65
CA SER A 293 -12.92 4.07 18.44
C SER A 293 -12.26 5.17 17.60
N SER A 294 -11.25 5.85 18.16
CA SER A 294 -10.42 6.83 17.45
C SER A 294 -9.03 6.30 17.08
N GLY A 295 -8.72 5.06 17.41
CA GLY A 295 -7.42 4.43 17.24
C GLY A 295 -6.46 4.63 18.43
N TYR A 296 -5.60 3.65 18.66
CA TYR A 296 -4.62 3.60 19.74
C TYR A 296 -3.31 2.88 19.32
N PHE A 297 -2.44 2.59 20.30
CA PHE A 297 -1.12 2.02 19.98
C PHE A 297 -1.20 0.58 19.42
N GLY A 298 -2.31 -0.13 19.68
CA GLY A 298 -2.52 -1.51 19.27
C GLY A 298 -2.66 -1.68 17.77
N ASP A 299 -3.10 -0.63 17.07
CA ASP A 299 -3.47 -0.68 15.65
C ASP A 299 -2.22 -0.60 14.75
N MET A 300 -1.10 -0.13 15.30
CA MET A 300 0.15 -0.01 14.55
C MET A 300 0.92 -1.33 14.47
N TRP A 301 1.49 -1.60 13.30
CA TRP A 301 2.26 -2.81 13.03
C TRP A 301 3.73 -2.65 13.41
N PHE A 302 4.18 -3.37 14.44
CA PHE A 302 5.58 -3.45 14.82
C PHE A 302 5.89 -4.69 15.65
N ARG A 303 7.13 -5.19 15.56
CA ARG A 303 7.58 -6.30 16.40
C ARG A 303 7.57 -5.91 17.89
N GLY A 304 6.83 -6.69 18.68
CA GLY A 304 6.65 -6.45 20.12
C GLY A 304 5.32 -5.81 20.48
N ASN A 305 4.44 -5.56 19.49
CA ASN A 305 3.05 -5.20 19.74
C ASN A 305 2.31 -6.38 20.39
N LYS A 306 2.05 -6.27 21.70
CA LYS A 306 1.36 -7.32 22.45
C LYS A 306 -0.11 -7.47 22.09
N GLN A 307 -0.76 -6.44 21.55
CA GLN A 307 -2.16 -6.54 21.14
C GLN A 307 -2.29 -7.41 19.88
N TYR A 308 -1.40 -7.20 18.90
CA TYR A 308 -1.24 -8.13 17.77
C TYR A 308 -0.98 -9.58 18.23
N GLU A 309 -0.07 -9.80 19.19
CA GLU A 309 0.22 -11.15 19.71
C GLU A 309 -0.99 -11.77 20.43
N LEU A 310 -1.86 -10.97 21.04
CA LEU A 310 -3.08 -11.45 21.69
C LEU A 310 -4.12 -11.91 20.66
N ALA A 311 -4.26 -11.18 19.56
CA ALA A 311 -5.14 -11.56 18.44
C ALA A 311 -4.58 -12.70 17.60
N ASN A 312 -3.25 -12.82 17.52
CA ASN A 312 -2.52 -13.83 16.77
C ASN A 312 -1.58 -14.65 17.67
N PRO A 313 -2.09 -15.52 18.57
CA PRO A 313 -1.26 -16.25 19.55
C PRO A 313 -0.15 -17.11 18.93
N GLY A 314 -0.32 -17.54 17.68
CA GLY A 314 0.71 -18.29 16.93
C GLY A 314 1.98 -17.48 16.65
N TYR A 315 1.91 -16.16 16.71
CA TYR A 315 3.03 -15.24 16.47
C TYR A 315 3.67 -14.70 17.76
N GLN A 316 3.33 -15.26 18.93
CA GLN A 316 3.90 -14.81 20.21
C GLN A 316 5.44 -14.84 20.20
N GLY A 317 6.08 -13.68 20.36
CA GLY A 317 7.54 -13.52 20.32
C GLY A 317 8.19 -13.63 18.94
N LEU A 318 7.40 -13.86 17.89
CA LEU A 318 7.84 -13.84 16.50
C LEU A 318 7.73 -12.42 15.92
N LYS A 319 8.15 -12.25 14.66
CA LYS A 319 7.88 -11.01 13.94
C LYS A 319 6.43 -11.04 13.43
N PRO A 320 5.70 -9.92 13.50
CA PRO A 320 4.34 -9.86 12.99
C PRO A 320 4.27 -10.16 11.50
N GLU A 321 3.14 -10.74 11.11
CA GLU A 321 2.71 -10.96 9.74
C GLU A 321 1.28 -10.45 9.58
N PHE A 322 1.04 -9.72 8.50
CA PHE A 322 -0.30 -9.45 7.98
C PHE A 322 -0.51 -10.37 6.77
N GLY A 323 -1.38 -11.36 6.89
CA GLY A 323 -1.57 -12.39 5.88
C GLY A 323 -2.98 -12.98 5.88
N PRO A 324 -3.27 -13.98 5.03
CA PRO A 324 -4.64 -14.48 4.86
C PRO A 324 -5.19 -15.23 6.07
N ASN A 325 -4.30 -15.70 6.95
CA ASN A 325 -4.63 -16.51 8.13
C ASN A 325 -4.41 -15.75 9.45
N THR A 326 -4.18 -14.44 9.39
CA THR A 326 -3.99 -13.58 10.57
C THR A 326 -5.26 -12.77 10.85
N TYR A 327 -5.26 -12.11 12.00
CA TYR A 327 -6.28 -11.13 12.38
C TYR A 327 -5.59 -9.76 12.55
N PRO A 328 -5.89 -8.76 11.70
CA PRO A 328 -6.79 -8.82 10.54
C PRO A 328 -6.17 -9.66 9.41
N SER A 329 -6.98 -9.98 8.41
CA SER A 329 -6.59 -10.83 7.29
C SER A 329 -6.42 -10.04 6.02
N THR A 330 -5.50 -10.44 5.14
CA THR A 330 -5.30 -9.79 3.83
C THR A 330 -6.38 -10.09 2.80
N HIS A 331 -7.59 -10.51 3.19
CA HIS A 331 -8.68 -10.70 2.24
C HIS A 331 -9.13 -9.36 1.65
N ALA A 332 -9.59 -9.41 0.40
CA ALA A 332 -10.28 -8.28 -0.21
C ALA A 332 -11.62 -8.01 0.49
N ASN A 333 -12.16 -6.80 0.32
CA ASN A 333 -13.49 -6.36 0.79
C ASN A 333 -14.63 -7.25 0.29
N ASP A 334 -14.50 -7.83 -0.92
CA ASP A 334 -15.46 -8.80 -1.46
C ASP A 334 -15.34 -10.21 -0.85
N GLY A 335 -14.39 -10.40 0.08
CA GLY A 335 -14.07 -11.67 0.74
C GLY A 335 -13.16 -12.59 -0.07
N SER A 336 -12.68 -12.17 -1.25
CA SER A 336 -11.77 -12.99 -2.06
C SER A 336 -10.38 -13.10 -1.41
N SER A 337 -9.77 -14.29 -1.56
CA SER A 337 -8.43 -14.54 -1.03
C SER A 337 -7.36 -13.92 -1.93
N THR A 338 -6.52 -13.07 -1.36
CA THR A 338 -5.43 -12.38 -2.08
C THR A 338 -4.13 -13.17 -2.05
N PHE A 339 -3.96 -14.01 -1.01
CA PHE A 339 -2.74 -14.75 -0.70
C PHE A 339 -1.52 -13.88 -0.38
N ILE A 340 -1.69 -12.55 -0.34
CA ILE A 340 -0.64 -11.59 -0.02
C ILE A 340 -0.25 -11.75 1.44
N LYS A 341 1.06 -11.70 1.72
CA LYS A 341 1.62 -11.63 3.07
C LYS A 341 2.58 -10.46 3.16
N ILE A 342 2.40 -9.62 4.17
CA ILE A 342 3.38 -8.62 4.61
C ILE A 342 3.98 -9.19 5.90
N ALA A 343 5.14 -9.83 5.75
CA ALA A 343 5.75 -10.65 6.78
C ALA A 343 7.04 -10.01 7.32
N GLU A 344 7.61 -10.64 8.35
CA GLU A 344 8.91 -10.28 8.92
C GLU A 344 9.01 -8.80 9.35
N ILE A 345 7.87 -8.20 9.77
CA ILE A 345 7.78 -6.80 10.16
C ILE A 345 8.75 -6.51 11.31
N SER A 346 9.61 -5.50 11.14
CA SER A 346 10.66 -5.16 12.09
C SER A 346 10.12 -4.49 13.37
N MET A 347 11.03 -4.20 14.31
CA MET A 347 10.70 -3.31 15.44
C MET A 347 10.45 -1.88 14.92
N ALA A 348 9.64 -1.12 15.64
CA ALA A 348 9.38 0.29 15.37
C ALA A 348 10.67 1.12 15.46
N ARG A 349 11.02 1.83 14.38
CA ARG A 349 12.25 2.62 14.23
C ARG A 349 12.08 3.69 13.14
N ASP A 350 13.05 4.61 13.07
CA ASP A 350 13.19 5.59 11.96
C ASP A 350 13.18 4.93 10.57
N THR A 351 13.64 3.68 10.45
CA THR A 351 13.51 2.87 9.25
C THR A 351 13.06 1.48 9.63
N MET A 352 11.91 1.08 9.11
CA MET A 352 11.34 -0.24 9.31
C MET A 352 11.53 -1.10 8.06
N SER A 353 11.53 -2.43 8.25
CA SER A 353 11.63 -3.38 7.16
C SER A 353 10.54 -4.45 7.25
N PHE A 354 10.10 -4.93 6.10
CA PHE A 354 9.19 -6.07 5.97
C PHE A 354 9.48 -6.81 4.66
N MET A 355 8.93 -8.01 4.53
CA MET A 355 8.96 -8.81 3.31
C MET A 355 7.56 -8.85 2.71
N VAL A 356 7.47 -8.64 1.40
CA VAL A 356 6.25 -8.91 0.64
C VAL A 356 6.36 -10.32 0.09
N ASP A 357 5.36 -11.15 0.35
CA ASP A 357 5.32 -12.53 -0.08
C ASP A 357 3.91 -12.92 -0.53
N ASN A 358 3.75 -14.08 -1.15
CA ASN A 358 2.46 -14.62 -1.52
C ASN A 358 2.40 -16.11 -1.15
N SER A 359 1.41 -16.52 -0.36
CA SER A 359 1.31 -17.89 0.16
C SER A 359 1.07 -18.96 -0.91
N HIS A 360 0.74 -18.57 -2.16
CA HIS A 360 0.65 -19.46 -3.32
C HIS A 360 1.86 -19.41 -4.25
N ILE A 361 2.72 -18.39 -4.14
CA ILE A 361 3.91 -18.30 -4.98
C ILE A 361 5.06 -18.98 -4.23
N SER A 362 5.68 -19.96 -4.87
CA SER A 362 6.87 -20.62 -4.31
C SER A 362 8.08 -19.68 -4.39
N GLU A 363 9.00 -19.82 -3.43
CA GLU A 363 10.26 -19.06 -3.43
C GLU A 363 10.98 -19.22 -4.79
N GLY A 364 11.37 -18.11 -5.40
CA GLY A 364 11.97 -18.07 -6.75
C GLY A 364 10.99 -17.88 -7.92
N PHE A 365 9.68 -17.74 -7.66
CA PHE A 365 8.66 -17.49 -8.69
C PHE A 365 8.00 -16.09 -8.58
N PRO A 366 7.44 -15.54 -9.67
CA PRO A 366 7.53 -16.07 -11.04
C PRO A 366 8.94 -15.87 -11.60
N ASP A 367 9.52 -16.96 -12.13
CA ASP A 367 10.76 -16.83 -12.89
C ASP A 367 10.44 -16.25 -14.27
N THR A 368 10.60 -14.94 -14.40
CA THR A 368 10.38 -14.21 -15.65
C THR A 368 11.28 -14.68 -16.80
N SER A 369 12.36 -15.39 -16.52
CA SER A 369 13.26 -15.97 -17.52
C SER A 369 12.88 -17.39 -17.95
N PHE A 370 11.88 -18.01 -17.31
CA PHE A 370 11.32 -19.29 -17.70
C PHE A 370 10.33 -19.11 -18.86
N HIS A 371 10.84 -19.15 -20.08
CA HIS A 371 10.05 -19.06 -21.30
C HIS A 371 9.80 -20.45 -21.87
N PHE A 372 8.72 -21.09 -21.46
CA PHE A 372 8.38 -22.44 -21.91
C PHE A 372 8.03 -22.50 -23.41
N ILE A 373 8.63 -23.46 -24.13
CA ILE A 373 8.28 -23.78 -25.52
C ILE A 373 7.61 -25.15 -25.60
N THR A 374 8.27 -26.21 -25.13
CA THR A 374 7.76 -27.59 -25.20
C THR A 374 8.46 -28.52 -24.21
N LEU A 375 7.90 -29.73 -24.04
CA LEU A 375 8.44 -30.83 -23.27
C LEU A 375 8.80 -32.01 -24.19
N PHE A 376 9.96 -32.61 -24.00
CA PHE A 376 10.36 -33.85 -24.67
C PHE A 376 11.45 -34.56 -23.86
N ASP A 377 11.36 -35.88 -23.71
CA ASP A 377 12.39 -36.73 -23.10
C ASP A 377 13.61 -36.83 -24.03
N ILE A 378 14.53 -35.87 -23.94
CA ILE A 378 15.66 -35.69 -24.84
C ILE A 378 16.77 -36.68 -24.51
N ASP A 379 17.03 -36.90 -23.21
CA ASP A 379 18.06 -37.82 -22.71
C ASP A 379 17.58 -39.27 -22.48
N ARG A 380 16.27 -39.52 -22.63
CA ARG A 380 15.63 -40.84 -22.58
C ARG A 380 15.70 -41.51 -21.22
N ASP A 381 15.66 -40.72 -20.15
CA ASP A 381 15.62 -41.21 -18.79
C ASP A 381 14.20 -41.58 -18.32
N GLY A 382 13.18 -41.20 -19.10
CA GLY A 382 11.76 -41.45 -18.85
C GLY A 382 11.01 -40.28 -18.21
N GLU A 383 11.68 -39.17 -17.90
CA GLU A 383 11.11 -37.88 -17.54
C GLU A 383 11.19 -36.92 -18.74
N ASN A 384 10.27 -35.96 -18.84
CA ASN A 384 10.31 -35.02 -19.97
C ASN A 384 11.20 -33.82 -19.66
N ASP A 385 12.13 -33.49 -20.55
CA ASP A 385 12.98 -32.31 -20.45
C ASP A 385 12.28 -31.04 -20.95
N VAL A 386 12.76 -29.89 -20.48
CA VAL A 386 12.20 -28.58 -20.85
C VAL A 386 13.04 -27.93 -21.92
N LEU A 387 12.40 -27.61 -23.06
CA LEU A 387 12.93 -26.66 -24.02
C LEU A 387 12.21 -25.32 -23.83
N GLY A 388 12.99 -24.24 -23.71
CA GLY A 388 12.46 -22.89 -23.55
C GLY A 388 13.34 -21.81 -24.19
N GLY A 389 12.88 -20.56 -24.20
CA GLY A 389 13.63 -19.42 -24.74
C GLY A 389 12.76 -18.37 -25.43
N VAL A 390 13.30 -17.16 -25.58
CA VAL A 390 12.74 -16.09 -26.44
C VAL A 390 13.79 -15.62 -27.44
N ASP A 391 14.89 -15.01 -26.97
CA ASP A 391 15.99 -14.59 -27.86
C ASP A 391 16.99 -15.74 -28.12
N SER A 392 17.01 -16.71 -27.22
CA SER A 392 17.89 -17.88 -27.32
C SER A 392 17.20 -19.09 -26.69
N LEU A 393 17.27 -20.21 -27.37
CA LEU A 393 16.76 -21.49 -26.89
C LEU A 393 17.71 -22.09 -25.86
N TYR A 394 17.14 -22.56 -24.76
CA TYR A 394 17.80 -23.35 -23.73
C TYR A 394 17.16 -24.72 -23.60
N LEU A 395 17.99 -25.68 -23.19
CA LEU A 395 17.59 -26.99 -22.74
C LEU A 395 17.83 -27.11 -21.23
N SER A 396 16.86 -27.66 -20.51
CA SER A 396 16.97 -28.01 -19.09
C SER A 396 16.53 -29.47 -18.92
N LEU A 397 17.49 -30.34 -18.61
CA LEU A 397 17.23 -31.75 -18.38
C LEU A 397 16.56 -31.92 -17.01
N MET A 398 15.50 -32.73 -16.92
CA MET A 398 14.81 -32.99 -15.67
C MET A 398 15.55 -34.06 -14.86
N GLY A 399 16.07 -33.69 -13.70
CA GLY A 399 16.94 -34.56 -12.87
C GLY A 399 18.22 -33.86 -12.43
N ASP A 400 18.67 -32.90 -13.24
CA ASP A 400 19.63 -31.87 -12.83
C ASP A 400 18.95 -30.77 -12.02
N SER A 401 19.74 -29.91 -11.38
CA SER A 401 19.21 -28.74 -10.70
C SER A 401 18.37 -27.92 -11.69
N ILE A 402 17.07 -27.74 -11.42
CA ILE A 402 16.08 -26.99 -12.24
C ILE A 402 16.57 -25.59 -12.68
N ASN A 403 17.62 -25.06 -12.04
CA ASN A 403 18.22 -23.77 -12.34
C ASN A 403 19.32 -23.80 -13.44
N GLU A 404 19.72 -24.97 -13.95
CA GLU A 404 20.74 -25.08 -15.00
C GLU A 404 20.11 -25.04 -16.40
N ARG A 405 20.00 -23.83 -16.96
CA ARG A 405 19.58 -23.61 -18.35
C ARG A 405 20.77 -23.56 -19.28
N ASN A 406 20.88 -24.56 -20.15
CA ASN A 406 21.93 -24.63 -21.15
C ASN A 406 21.46 -24.01 -22.47
N TYR A 407 21.77 -22.72 -22.67
CA TYR A 407 21.47 -22.00 -23.90
C TYR A 407 22.34 -22.48 -25.06
N PHE A 408 21.74 -22.84 -26.19
CA PHE A 408 22.44 -23.49 -27.31
C PHE A 408 22.16 -22.90 -28.70
N HIS A 409 21.10 -22.10 -28.86
CA HIS A 409 20.71 -21.55 -30.15
C HIS A 409 20.19 -20.11 -29.99
N ASN A 410 20.79 -19.15 -30.71
CA ASN A 410 20.30 -17.76 -30.73
C ASN A 410 19.29 -17.61 -31.87
N LEU A 411 18.08 -17.19 -31.55
CA LEU A 411 17.02 -16.96 -32.54
C LEU A 411 17.26 -15.62 -33.26
N LEU A 412 17.13 -15.67 -34.58
CA LEU A 412 17.14 -14.55 -35.51
C LEU A 412 15.73 -14.02 -35.78
N THR A 413 14.69 -14.81 -35.49
CA THR A 413 13.27 -14.43 -35.62
C THR A 413 12.42 -15.08 -34.52
N ASN A 414 11.28 -14.44 -34.20
CA ASN A 414 10.30 -14.99 -33.26
C ASN A 414 9.34 -16.00 -33.92
N GLU A 415 9.42 -16.18 -35.23
CA GLU A 415 8.69 -17.21 -35.97
C GLU A 415 9.60 -18.41 -36.23
N PHE A 416 9.48 -19.45 -35.42
CA PHE A 416 10.28 -20.68 -35.56
C PHE A 416 9.47 -21.93 -35.23
N PHE A 417 10.02 -23.08 -35.57
CA PHE A 417 9.51 -24.40 -35.24
C PHE A 417 10.63 -25.29 -34.72
N VAL A 418 10.32 -26.14 -33.74
CA VAL A 418 11.25 -27.14 -33.21
C VAL A 418 10.66 -28.54 -33.34
N SER A 419 11.46 -29.50 -33.80
CA SER A 419 11.14 -30.93 -33.76
C SER A 419 12.23 -31.76 -33.11
N PHE A 420 11.83 -32.96 -32.69
CA PHE A 420 12.70 -33.96 -32.11
C PHE A 420 12.60 -35.26 -32.91
N ILE A 421 13.73 -35.88 -33.23
CA ILE A 421 13.81 -37.18 -33.89
C ILE A 421 14.66 -38.11 -33.04
N THR A 422 14.12 -39.26 -32.67
CA THR A 422 14.82 -40.22 -31.83
C THR A 422 15.59 -41.24 -32.66
N ASN A 423 16.92 -41.23 -32.55
CA ASN A 423 17.82 -42.22 -33.16
C ASN A 423 18.40 -43.17 -32.09
N ASP A 424 19.04 -44.28 -32.46
CA ASP A 424 19.49 -45.30 -31.49
C ASP A 424 20.42 -44.77 -30.38
N ASP A 425 21.31 -43.83 -30.72
CA ASP A 425 22.39 -43.32 -29.86
C ASP A 425 22.27 -41.83 -29.49
N HIS A 426 21.36 -41.10 -30.12
CA HIS A 426 21.16 -39.67 -29.89
C HIS A 426 19.71 -39.23 -30.18
N THR A 427 19.32 -38.09 -29.64
CA THR A 427 18.10 -37.37 -30.02
C THR A 427 18.47 -36.17 -30.87
N GLU A 428 17.96 -36.09 -32.08
CA GLU A 428 18.14 -34.95 -32.98
C GLU A 428 17.12 -33.86 -32.67
N ILE A 429 17.56 -32.60 -32.69
CA ILE A 429 16.76 -31.40 -32.46
C ILE A 429 16.88 -30.49 -33.68
N ASP A 430 15.79 -30.33 -34.41
CA ASP A 430 15.69 -29.39 -35.53
C ASP A 430 15.12 -28.07 -35.07
N VAL A 431 15.73 -26.96 -35.48
CA VAL A 431 15.19 -25.61 -35.32
C VAL A 431 15.07 -24.97 -36.69
N ILE A 432 13.84 -24.67 -37.11
CA ILE A 432 13.54 -23.99 -38.38
C ILE A 432 13.01 -22.61 -38.07
N GLU A 433 13.77 -21.58 -38.44
CA GLU A 433 13.42 -20.17 -38.30
C GLU A 433 12.87 -19.62 -39.62
N TYR A 434 11.73 -18.94 -39.57
CA TYR A 434 11.00 -18.44 -40.74
C TYR A 434 11.23 -16.94 -40.96
N PHE A 435 11.59 -16.59 -42.19
CA PHE A 435 11.62 -15.22 -42.69
C PHE A 435 10.57 -15.04 -43.78
N GLN A 436 10.54 -13.88 -44.43
CA GLN A 436 9.50 -13.54 -45.40
C GLN A 436 9.41 -14.56 -46.57
N ASP A 437 10.55 -15.02 -47.08
CA ASP A 437 10.65 -15.90 -48.26
C ASP A 437 11.70 -17.02 -48.12
N SER A 438 12.40 -17.09 -46.98
CA SER A 438 13.46 -18.07 -46.71
C SER A 438 13.33 -18.67 -45.31
N CYS A 439 13.97 -19.81 -45.09
CA CYS A 439 14.13 -20.40 -43.77
C CYS A 439 15.60 -20.52 -43.40
N PHE A 440 15.90 -20.45 -42.10
CA PHE A 440 17.18 -20.85 -41.55
C PHE A 440 16.98 -22.12 -40.72
N HIS A 441 17.66 -23.20 -41.10
CA HIS A 441 17.49 -24.52 -40.48
C HIS A 441 18.77 -24.88 -39.75
N SER A 442 18.64 -25.19 -38.46
CA SER A 442 19.72 -25.67 -37.59
C SER A 442 19.40 -27.05 -37.05
N ILE A 443 20.37 -27.96 -37.10
CA ILE A 443 20.25 -29.34 -36.65
C ILE A 443 21.27 -29.58 -35.54
N TYR A 444 20.79 -30.06 -34.40
CA TYR A 444 21.59 -30.44 -33.24
C TYR A 444 21.39 -31.93 -32.94
N SER A 445 22.39 -32.59 -32.36
CA SER A 445 22.27 -33.94 -31.78
C SER A 445 22.64 -33.91 -30.31
N PHE A 446 21.76 -34.44 -29.47
CA PHE A 446 22.02 -34.72 -28.07
C PHE A 446 22.51 -36.17 -27.91
N ASP A 447 23.79 -36.35 -27.59
CA ASP A 447 24.42 -37.66 -27.42
C ASP A 447 24.03 -38.29 -26.08
N LEU A 448 23.42 -39.47 -26.10
CA LEU A 448 22.91 -40.15 -24.89
C LEU A 448 24.03 -40.70 -23.99
N SER A 449 25.25 -40.84 -24.50
CA SER A 449 26.39 -41.40 -23.76
C SER A 449 27.22 -40.34 -23.05
N SER A 450 27.35 -39.15 -23.64
CA SER A 450 28.09 -38.02 -23.06
C SER A 450 27.20 -36.97 -22.44
N SER A 451 25.88 -37.00 -22.69
CA SER A 451 24.92 -35.96 -22.29
C SER A 451 25.32 -34.57 -22.82
N GLU A 452 25.93 -34.53 -24.01
CA GLU A 452 26.37 -33.29 -24.67
C GLU A 452 25.49 -32.98 -25.88
N LEU A 453 25.12 -31.71 -26.02
CA LEU A 453 24.41 -31.18 -27.18
C LEU A 453 25.41 -30.65 -28.20
N ILE A 454 25.37 -31.17 -29.43
CA ILE A 454 26.32 -30.86 -30.50
C ILE A 454 25.56 -30.24 -31.68
N LEU A 455 26.05 -29.12 -32.20
CA LEU A 455 25.54 -28.54 -33.45
C LEU A 455 26.12 -29.32 -34.65
N ASN A 456 25.25 -29.90 -35.46
CA ASN A 456 25.63 -30.70 -36.63
C ASN A 456 25.68 -29.87 -37.91
N GLU A 457 24.61 -29.14 -38.19
CA GLU A 457 24.47 -28.38 -39.45
C GLU A 457 23.64 -27.11 -39.24
N GLN A 458 23.99 -26.04 -39.97
CA GLN A 458 23.15 -24.87 -40.15
C GLN A 458 23.16 -24.45 -41.60
N SER A 459 22.00 -24.19 -42.18
CA SER A 459 21.88 -23.78 -43.58
C SER A 459 20.73 -22.82 -43.82
N TRP A 460 20.91 -21.96 -44.82
CA TRP A 460 19.83 -21.14 -45.37
C TRP A 460 19.13 -21.91 -46.48
N ILE A 461 17.80 -21.91 -46.44
CA ILE A 461 16.95 -22.45 -47.48
C ILE A 461 16.20 -21.29 -48.13
N ASP A 462 16.44 -21.07 -49.42
CA ASP A 462 15.85 -19.99 -50.24
C ASP A 462 14.38 -20.27 -50.62
N SER A 463 13.63 -20.85 -49.68
CA SER A 463 12.22 -21.19 -49.77
C SER A 463 11.67 -21.46 -48.37
N LEU A 464 10.38 -21.20 -48.17
CA LEU A 464 9.68 -21.61 -46.96
C LEU A 464 9.53 -23.13 -46.94
N VAL A 465 10.09 -23.76 -45.90
CA VAL A 465 10.05 -25.20 -45.69
C VAL A 465 9.30 -25.49 -44.41
N PHE A 466 8.31 -26.37 -44.50
CA PHE A 466 7.53 -26.78 -43.33
C PHE A 466 7.81 -28.25 -43.01
N PRO A 467 7.92 -28.60 -41.72
CA PRO A 467 8.09 -29.96 -41.28
C PRO A 467 6.80 -30.74 -41.57
N ILE A 468 6.92 -31.84 -42.30
CA ILE A 468 5.83 -32.78 -42.58
C ILE A 468 6.22 -34.17 -42.09
N ILE A 469 5.22 -34.93 -41.65
CA ILE A 469 5.42 -36.33 -41.26
C ILE A 469 5.40 -37.19 -42.52
N SER A 470 6.49 -37.89 -42.80
CA SER A 470 6.54 -38.90 -43.85
C SER A 470 5.77 -40.14 -43.42
N HIS A 471 4.67 -40.46 -44.13
CA HIS A 471 3.89 -41.67 -43.86
C HIS A 471 4.60 -42.99 -44.20
N GLN A 472 5.72 -42.93 -44.93
CA GLN A 472 6.48 -44.13 -45.32
C GLN A 472 7.53 -44.52 -44.27
N ASP A 473 8.18 -43.53 -43.65
CA ASP A 473 9.34 -43.74 -42.78
C ASP A 473 9.14 -43.21 -41.36
N GLN A 474 7.98 -42.63 -41.04
CA GLN A 474 7.67 -41.97 -39.76
C GLN A 474 8.70 -40.89 -39.34
N SER A 475 9.44 -40.35 -40.31
CA SER A 475 10.40 -39.26 -40.11
C SER A 475 9.79 -37.90 -40.39
N ILE A 476 10.34 -36.86 -39.77
CA ILE A 476 10.02 -35.47 -40.09
C ILE A 476 10.93 -35.03 -41.23
N ILE A 477 10.34 -34.50 -42.31
CA ILE A 477 11.08 -34.00 -43.48
C ILE A 477 10.61 -32.58 -43.77
N GLY A 478 11.55 -31.69 -44.12
CA GLY A 478 11.21 -30.38 -44.65
C GLY A 478 10.70 -30.47 -46.09
N SER A 479 9.47 -30.01 -46.36
CA SER A 479 8.95 -29.89 -47.73
C SER A 479 8.63 -28.43 -48.08
N PRO A 480 9.01 -27.94 -49.29
CA PRO A 480 8.49 -26.68 -49.81
C PRO A 480 7.00 -26.84 -50.12
N LEU A 481 6.23 -25.75 -49.97
CA LEU A 481 4.84 -25.73 -50.43
C LEU A 481 4.78 -26.02 -51.93
N PRO A 482 3.92 -26.96 -52.41
CA PRO A 482 3.62 -27.04 -53.82
C PRO A 482 2.94 -25.72 -54.23
N TYR A 483 3.52 -25.01 -55.20
CA TYR A 483 2.90 -23.82 -55.81
C TYR A 483 1.50 -24.18 -56.33
N GLY A 484 0.46 -23.91 -55.54
CA GLY A 484 -0.93 -24.02 -55.95
C GLY A 484 -1.89 -24.53 -54.89
N THR A 485 -2.27 -23.68 -53.93
CA THR A 485 -3.67 -23.29 -53.61
C THR A 485 -3.66 -22.51 -52.30
N ILE A 486 -3.54 -21.19 -52.41
CA ILE A 486 -3.94 -20.29 -51.32
C ILE A 486 -5.46 -20.18 -51.40
N THR A 487 -6.16 -20.73 -50.43
CA THR A 487 -7.44 -20.15 -50.01
C THR A 487 -7.22 -19.53 -48.65
N ASN A 488 -7.33 -18.19 -48.62
CA ASN A 488 -7.40 -17.37 -47.42
C ASN A 488 -8.34 -18.03 -46.40
N GLU A 489 -7.80 -18.36 -45.23
CA GLU A 489 -8.35 -18.17 -43.89
C GLU A 489 -7.67 -19.14 -42.92
N GLY A 490 -7.27 -18.65 -41.75
CA GLY A 490 -7.00 -19.48 -40.57
C GLY A 490 -5.56 -19.47 -40.09
N SER A 491 -5.38 -18.86 -38.93
CA SER A 491 -4.30 -19.10 -37.98
C SER A 491 -3.74 -20.53 -38.02
N PHE A 492 -2.43 -20.67 -38.18
CA PHE A 492 -1.74 -21.95 -38.14
C PHE A 492 -1.88 -22.60 -36.75
N PRO A 493 -2.25 -23.89 -36.66
CA PRO A 493 -2.30 -24.59 -35.38
C PRO A 493 -0.87 -24.87 -34.90
N ARG A 494 -0.58 -24.47 -33.65
CA ARG A 494 0.77 -24.54 -33.05
C ARG A 494 1.24 -25.92 -32.60
N HIS A 495 0.43 -26.99 -32.66
CA HIS A 495 0.85 -28.29 -32.15
C HIS A 495 0.24 -29.46 -32.93
N ILE A 496 1.09 -30.41 -33.33
CA ILE A 496 0.70 -31.80 -33.63
C ILE A 496 1.52 -32.68 -32.70
N THR A 497 0.89 -33.18 -31.64
CA THR A 497 1.39 -34.29 -30.83
C THR A 497 0.86 -35.59 -31.45
N LEU A 498 1.73 -36.55 -31.73
CA LEU A 498 1.33 -37.93 -31.99
C LEU A 498 1.79 -38.82 -30.84
N VAL A 499 0.86 -39.64 -30.36
CA VAL A 499 1.01 -40.66 -29.30
C VAL A 499 1.89 -41.81 -29.79
#